data_AF-A0A4Y4KGV5-F1
#
_entry.id   AF-A0A4Y4KGV5-F1
#
_cell.length_a   1.000
_cell.length_b   1.000
_cell.length_c   1.000
_cell.angle_alpha   90.00
_cell.angle_beta   90.00
_cell.angle_gamma   90.00
#
_symmetry.space_group_name_H-M   'P 1'
#
loop_
_entity.id
_entity.type
_entity.pdbx_description
1 polymer ?
#
loop_
_entity_poly.entity_id
_entity_poly.type
_entity_poly.pdbx_seq_one_letter_code
_entity_poly.pdbx_strand_id
1 'polypeptide(L)'
;MHVDRRWARSAVAAAGAVIFFITACDGPSALADGESSPNPDFAAFQAKPCPKLTDGDKANGHLITTAAGPREGITVRPGGEPQTVLVKLCNTTGKALRDIALSAQVESNYAGEQPPKLSVERREAPDGDWHPVELVVANDYQPLTGASGAQDLPAQGTRTVEYRISAAEDAPAGRGRLGIHAVRADADPFDMEDMRGGGSGGFPLTTASRE
;
A
#
# COMPACT_ATOMS: atom_id res chain seq x y z
N MET A 1 -20.65 -3.56 -39.92
CA MET A 1 -21.26 -4.36 -38.85
C MET A 1 -20.96 -3.66 -37.53
N HIS A 2 -21.98 -3.12 -36.88
CA HIS A 2 -21.91 -2.32 -35.65
C HIS A 2 -22.79 -3.01 -34.62
N VAL A 3 -22.29 -3.24 -33.41
CA VAL A 3 -23.09 -3.72 -32.28
C VAL A 3 -22.79 -2.86 -31.06
N ASP A 4 -23.66 -1.89 -30.82
CA ASP A 4 -23.81 -1.21 -29.54
C ASP A 4 -24.50 -2.15 -28.54
N ARG A 5 -23.95 -2.28 -27.33
CA ARG A 5 -24.65 -2.89 -26.19
C ARG A 5 -24.75 -1.86 -25.05
N ARG A 6 -25.89 -1.17 -24.99
CA ARG A 6 -26.33 -0.42 -23.80
C ARG A 6 -26.94 -1.41 -22.82
N TRP A 7 -26.46 -1.42 -21.58
CA TRP A 7 -27.12 -2.10 -20.47
C TRP A 7 -28.00 -1.13 -19.69
N ALA A 8 -29.26 -1.55 -19.51
CA ALA A 8 -30.34 -0.79 -18.89
C ALA A 8 -30.26 -0.82 -17.36
N ARG A 9 -30.67 0.30 -16.75
CA ARG A 9 -30.90 0.45 -15.31
C ARG A 9 -32.28 -0.11 -14.96
N SER A 10 -32.37 -0.94 -13.91
CA SER A 10 -33.63 -1.31 -13.28
C SER A 10 -33.67 -0.75 -11.87
N ALA A 11 -34.61 0.17 -11.63
CA ALA A 11 -35.02 0.62 -10.30
C ALA A 11 -36.25 -0.19 -9.88
N VAL A 12 -36.29 -0.63 -8.62
CA VAL A 12 -37.51 -1.13 -7.97
C VAL A 12 -37.74 -0.26 -6.75
N ALA A 13 -38.90 0.42 -6.74
CA ALA A 13 -39.44 1.12 -5.60
C ALA A 13 -40.52 0.25 -4.95
N ALA A 14 -40.54 0.16 -3.63
CA ALA A 14 -41.69 -0.30 -2.86
C ALA A 14 -41.77 0.49 -1.54
N ALA A 15 -42.98 0.91 -1.20
CA ALA A 15 -43.31 1.82 -0.11
C ALA A 15 -44.10 1.11 1.01
N GLY A 16 -44.10 1.72 2.21
CA GLY A 16 -45.02 1.46 3.33
C GLY A 16 -44.41 0.61 4.45
N ALA A 17 -44.55 0.88 5.75
CA ALA A 17 -45.40 1.82 6.49
C ALA A 17 -44.78 2.08 7.90
N VAL A 18 -45.22 3.16 8.56
CA VAL A 18 -44.80 3.60 9.91
C VAL A 18 -45.69 2.98 10.99
N ILE A 19 -45.09 2.50 12.09
CA ILE A 19 -45.76 2.34 13.39
C ILE A 19 -44.80 2.84 14.50
N PHE A 20 -45.26 3.81 15.28
CA PHE A 20 -44.65 4.28 16.53
C PHE A 20 -45.23 3.49 17.72
N PHE A 21 -44.37 3.05 18.64
CA PHE A 21 -44.72 2.90 20.06
C PHE A 21 -43.59 3.46 20.92
N ILE A 22 -43.97 4.29 21.88
CA ILE A 22 -43.13 4.98 22.87
C ILE A 22 -43.32 4.23 24.19
N THR A 23 -42.24 3.87 24.87
CA THR A 23 -42.17 3.83 26.34
C THR A 23 -40.71 4.00 26.78
N ALA A 24 -40.48 4.98 27.64
CA ALA A 24 -39.19 5.28 28.25
C ALA A 24 -38.92 4.38 29.47
N CYS A 25 -37.64 4.07 29.71
CA CYS A 25 -37.09 3.81 31.03
C CYS A 25 -35.66 4.37 31.09
N ASP A 26 -35.43 5.27 32.05
CA ASP A 26 -34.14 5.76 32.52
C ASP A 26 -33.17 4.62 32.88
N GLY A 27 -31.90 4.78 32.52
CA GLY A 27 -30.78 3.95 32.96
C GLY A 27 -29.48 4.39 32.26
N PRO A 28 -28.36 4.52 32.99
CA PRO A 28 -27.38 5.57 32.79
C PRO A 28 -26.63 5.46 31.46
N SER A 29 -26.34 6.63 30.87
CA SER A 29 -25.35 6.83 29.82
C SER A 29 -23.99 6.29 30.30
N ALA A 30 -23.74 5.02 30.02
CA ALA A 30 -22.40 4.50 29.93
C ALA A 30 -21.75 5.23 28.76
N LEU A 31 -20.85 6.14 29.08
CA LEU A 31 -19.78 6.55 28.19
C LEU A 31 -19.14 5.25 27.67
N ALA A 32 -19.45 4.88 26.42
CA ALA A 32 -18.70 3.88 25.72
C ALA A 32 -17.33 4.50 25.39
N ASP A 33 -16.47 4.48 26.41
CA ASP A 33 -15.05 4.73 26.27
C ASP A 33 -14.45 3.66 25.35
N GLY A 34 -13.74 4.14 24.33
CA GLY A 34 -12.74 3.37 23.59
C GLY A 34 -13.32 2.32 22.66
N GLU A 35 -13.79 2.76 21.49
CA GLU A 35 -13.72 1.91 20.29
C GLU A 35 -12.25 1.53 20.10
N SER A 36 -11.90 0.31 20.52
CA SER A 36 -10.59 -0.27 20.31
C SER A 36 -10.33 -0.24 18.81
N SER A 37 -9.39 0.59 18.37
CA SER A 37 -8.99 0.64 16.96
C SER A 37 -8.73 -0.79 16.48
N PRO A 38 -9.32 -1.23 15.36
CA PRO A 38 -9.32 -2.63 14.94
C PRO A 38 -7.93 -3.20 14.66
N ASN A 39 -6.89 -2.36 14.67
CA ASN A 39 -5.50 -2.78 14.63
C ASN A 39 -4.59 -1.76 15.39
N PRO A 40 -4.21 -2.02 16.66
CA PRO A 40 -3.41 -1.09 17.46
C PRO A 40 -2.01 -0.85 16.87
N ASP A 41 -1.45 -1.83 16.16
CA ASP A 41 -0.14 -1.70 15.52
C ASP A 41 -0.18 -0.74 14.32
N PHE A 42 -1.29 -0.75 13.56
CA PHE A 42 -1.51 0.20 12.47
C PHE A 42 -1.61 1.64 12.99
N ALA A 43 -2.44 1.88 14.00
CA ALA A 43 -2.62 3.21 14.59
C ALA A 43 -1.31 3.73 15.22
N ALA A 44 -0.60 2.86 15.96
CA ALA A 44 0.70 3.19 16.54
C ALA A 44 1.74 3.51 15.47
N PHE A 45 1.75 2.78 14.35
CA PHE A 45 2.64 3.07 13.23
C PHE A 45 2.29 4.38 12.53
N GLN A 46 1.00 4.65 12.32
CA GLN A 46 0.53 5.90 11.73
C GLN A 46 0.88 7.11 12.61
N ALA A 47 0.90 6.97 13.94
CA ALA A 47 1.31 8.02 14.86
C ALA A 47 2.83 8.31 14.86
N LYS A 48 3.66 7.41 14.30
CA LYS A 48 5.12 7.62 14.27
C LYS A 48 5.48 8.89 13.48
N PRO A 49 6.46 9.68 13.95
CA PRO A 49 6.87 10.88 13.25
C PRO A 49 7.44 10.55 11.86
N CYS A 50 7.19 11.45 10.90
CA CYS A 50 7.77 11.34 9.58
C CYS A 50 9.30 11.49 9.64
N PRO A 51 10.06 10.63 8.96
CA PRO A 51 11.49 10.84 8.81
C PRO A 51 11.74 12.12 8.01
N LYS A 52 12.86 12.80 8.32
CA LYS A 52 13.33 13.94 7.54
C LYS A 52 14.02 13.44 6.26
N LEU A 53 13.96 14.23 5.19
CA LEU A 53 14.77 13.98 4.00
C LEU A 53 16.26 14.01 4.35
N THR A 54 16.99 12.99 3.93
CA THR A 54 18.45 12.99 3.94
C THR A 54 18.99 13.94 2.85
N ASP A 55 20.29 14.25 2.88
CA ASP A 55 20.89 15.06 1.81
C ASP A 55 20.90 14.33 0.47
N GLY A 56 21.01 12.99 0.48
CA GLY A 56 20.85 12.16 -0.71
C GLY A 56 19.42 12.23 -1.26
N ASP A 57 18.41 12.17 -0.40
CA ASP A 57 17.00 12.34 -0.82
C ASP A 57 16.79 13.69 -1.51
N LYS A 58 17.33 14.77 -0.94
CA LYS A 58 17.25 16.11 -1.54
C LYS A 58 17.97 16.19 -2.87
N ALA A 59 19.18 15.63 -2.96
CA ALA A 59 19.96 15.59 -4.20
C ALA A 59 19.24 14.81 -5.31
N ASN A 60 18.49 13.78 -4.95
CA ASN A 60 17.66 12.99 -5.86
C ASN A 60 16.28 13.61 -6.14
N GLY A 61 15.98 14.79 -5.58
CA GLY A 61 14.71 15.49 -5.79
C GLY A 61 13.50 14.85 -5.08
N HIS A 62 13.72 14.02 -4.05
CA HIS A 62 12.61 13.40 -3.32
C HIS A 62 11.76 14.45 -2.59
N LEU A 63 10.44 14.37 -2.79
CA LEU A 63 9.42 15.22 -2.16
C LEU A 63 8.71 14.51 -1.02
N ILE A 64 8.86 13.19 -0.93
CA ILE A 64 8.22 12.33 0.04
C ILE A 64 9.29 11.52 0.76
N THR A 65 9.13 11.36 2.07
CA THR A 65 9.88 10.35 2.83
C THR A 65 8.99 9.17 3.15
N THR A 66 9.61 8.01 3.29
CA THR A 66 8.92 6.75 3.61
C THR A 66 9.45 6.16 4.89
N ALA A 67 8.56 5.67 5.75
CA ALA A 67 8.91 4.77 6.84
C ALA A 67 8.28 3.40 6.56
N ALA A 68 9.01 2.32 6.84
CA ALA A 68 8.51 0.96 6.75
C ALA A 68 8.71 0.22 8.08
N GLY A 69 7.82 -0.72 8.38
CA GLY A 69 7.94 -1.63 9.51
C GLY A 69 7.32 -3.00 9.18
N PRO A 70 7.78 -4.10 9.81
CA PRO A 70 8.95 -4.22 10.70
C PRO A 70 10.30 -3.83 10.07
N ARG A 71 11.27 -3.41 10.89
CA ARG A 71 12.59 -2.93 10.39
C ARG A 71 13.56 -4.06 10.13
N GLU A 72 13.43 -5.14 10.89
CA GLU A 72 14.16 -6.39 10.78
C GLU A 72 13.88 -7.12 9.46
N GLY A 73 12.83 -6.71 8.75
CA GLY A 73 12.37 -7.33 7.51
C GLY A 73 11.37 -8.45 7.75
N ILE A 74 10.95 -9.10 6.67
CA ILE A 74 10.01 -10.21 6.71
C ILE A 74 10.58 -11.46 6.04
N THR A 75 10.15 -12.63 6.53
CA THR A 75 10.47 -13.93 5.92
C THR A 75 9.17 -14.63 5.54
N VAL A 76 8.97 -14.85 4.26
CA VAL A 76 7.86 -15.67 3.73
C VAL A 76 8.33 -17.10 3.50
N ARG A 77 7.44 -18.07 3.67
CA ARG A 77 7.71 -19.49 3.40
C ARG A 77 6.89 -19.94 2.20
N PRO A 78 7.44 -20.75 1.28
CA PRO A 78 6.66 -21.30 0.17
C PRO A 78 5.40 -22.02 0.68
N GLY A 79 4.22 -21.59 0.23
CA GLY A 79 2.92 -22.13 0.67
C GLY A 79 2.54 -21.82 2.13
N GLY A 80 3.33 -20.99 2.82
CA GLY A 80 3.08 -20.60 4.21
C GLY A 80 2.17 -19.39 4.35
N GLU A 81 1.92 -19.02 5.60
CA GLU A 81 1.10 -17.85 5.93
C GLU A 81 1.71 -16.54 5.40
N PRO A 82 0.90 -15.65 4.81
CA PRO A 82 1.35 -14.34 4.36
C PRO A 82 1.97 -13.52 5.50
N GLN A 83 2.93 -12.66 5.16
CA GLN A 83 3.51 -11.70 6.10
C GLN A 83 3.02 -10.28 5.76
N THR A 84 2.78 -9.45 6.77
CA THR A 84 2.35 -8.06 6.57
C THR A 84 3.42 -7.06 6.98
N VAL A 85 3.39 -5.92 6.32
CA VAL A 85 4.24 -4.76 6.60
C VAL A 85 3.41 -3.49 6.49
N LEU A 86 3.84 -2.44 7.19
CA LEU A 86 3.26 -1.11 7.08
C LEU A 86 4.25 -0.16 6.44
N VAL A 87 3.74 0.66 5.52
CA VAL A 87 4.50 1.70 4.83
C VAL A 87 3.77 3.02 5.00
N LYS A 88 4.48 4.01 5.55
CA LYS A 88 3.97 5.37 5.73
C LYS A 88 4.71 6.30 4.79
N LEU A 89 3.97 6.96 3.92
CA LEU A 89 4.42 8.05 3.07
C LEU A 89 4.17 9.38 3.77
N CYS A 90 5.14 10.28 3.66
CA CYS A 90 5.11 11.60 4.27
C CYS A 90 5.45 12.65 3.22
N ASN A 91 4.48 13.47 2.82
CA ASN A 91 4.75 14.64 1.97
C ASN A 91 5.57 15.64 2.77
N THR A 92 6.74 15.99 2.28
CA THR A 92 7.65 16.93 2.97
C THR A 92 7.53 18.36 2.46
N THR A 93 6.70 18.56 1.44
CA THR A 93 6.52 19.85 0.78
C THR A 93 5.40 20.66 1.44
N GLY A 94 5.47 21.99 1.26
CA GLY A 94 4.39 22.91 1.65
C GLY A 94 3.20 22.93 0.68
N LYS A 95 3.11 21.99 -0.26
CA LYS A 95 2.06 21.92 -1.29
C LYS A 95 1.47 20.52 -1.33
N ALA A 96 0.22 20.39 -1.77
CA ALA A 96 -0.36 19.08 -2.04
C ALA A 96 0.32 18.46 -3.26
N LEU A 97 0.62 17.16 -3.18
CA LEU A 97 1.06 16.35 -4.29
C LEU A 97 -0.15 15.60 -4.85
N ARG A 98 -0.28 15.55 -6.17
CA ARG A 98 -1.43 14.94 -6.85
C ARG A 98 -1.07 13.56 -7.37
N ASP A 99 -2.08 12.69 -7.41
CA ASP A 99 -2.03 11.40 -8.11
C ASP A 99 -0.81 10.53 -7.75
N ILE A 100 -0.46 10.45 -6.46
CA ILE A 100 0.67 9.66 -6.00
C ILE A 100 0.28 8.18 -5.96
N ALA A 101 0.85 7.39 -6.86
CA ALA A 101 0.72 5.94 -6.96
C ALA A 101 1.94 5.24 -6.34
N LEU A 102 1.79 3.94 -6.05
CA LEU A 102 2.84 3.13 -5.43
C LEU A 102 3.20 1.94 -6.31
N SER A 103 4.50 1.74 -6.53
CA SER A 103 5.08 0.58 -7.22
C SER A 103 5.83 -0.29 -6.21
N ALA A 104 5.61 -1.61 -6.28
CA ALA A 104 6.30 -2.60 -5.45
C ALA A 104 7.33 -3.36 -6.29
N GLN A 105 8.57 -3.45 -5.80
CA GLN A 105 9.69 -3.95 -6.59
C GLN A 105 10.65 -4.82 -5.81
N VAL A 106 11.15 -5.87 -6.45
CA VAL A 106 12.34 -6.61 -5.99
C VAL A 106 13.42 -6.52 -7.06
N GLU A 107 14.68 -6.57 -6.66
CA GLU A 107 15.79 -6.62 -7.61
C GLU A 107 15.80 -7.93 -8.40
N SER A 108 16.27 -7.87 -9.65
CA SER A 108 16.38 -9.03 -10.55
C SER A 108 17.17 -10.21 -10.00
N ASN A 109 18.10 -9.97 -9.08
CA ASN A 109 18.90 -11.01 -8.43
C ASN A 109 18.22 -11.66 -7.20
N TYR A 110 17.02 -11.20 -6.80
CA TYR A 110 16.35 -11.60 -5.55
C TYR A 110 16.21 -13.13 -5.43
N ALA A 111 15.81 -13.79 -6.52
CA ALA A 111 15.62 -15.23 -6.64
C ALA A 111 16.63 -15.85 -7.63
N GLY A 112 17.81 -15.23 -7.77
CA GLY A 112 18.72 -15.53 -8.88
C GLY A 112 18.08 -15.17 -10.22
N GLU A 113 18.32 -15.96 -11.28
CA GLU A 113 17.74 -15.73 -12.62
C GLU A 113 16.28 -16.22 -12.76
N GLN A 114 15.64 -16.63 -11.67
CA GLN A 114 14.30 -17.20 -11.68
C GLN A 114 13.23 -16.17 -11.26
N PRO A 115 11.97 -16.31 -11.74
CA PRO A 115 10.87 -15.53 -11.22
C PRO A 115 10.69 -15.75 -9.71
N PRO A 116 10.46 -14.69 -8.90
CA PRO A 116 10.38 -14.81 -7.45
C PRO A 116 9.12 -15.55 -6.96
N LYS A 117 8.07 -15.63 -7.80
CA LYS A 117 6.77 -16.26 -7.48
C LYS A 117 6.16 -15.79 -6.15
N LEU A 118 6.29 -14.49 -5.90
CA LEU A 118 5.67 -13.80 -4.79
C LEU A 118 4.40 -13.11 -5.27
N SER A 119 3.37 -13.10 -4.42
CA SER A 119 2.22 -12.22 -4.58
C SER A 119 2.28 -11.09 -3.58
N VAL A 120 1.88 -9.90 -4.01
CA VAL A 120 1.78 -8.72 -3.16
C VAL A 120 0.36 -8.16 -3.25
N GLU A 121 -0.22 -7.86 -2.11
CA GLU A 121 -1.50 -7.18 -2.00
C GLU A 121 -1.32 -5.97 -1.08
N ARG A 122 -2.24 -5.01 -1.17
CA ARG A 122 -2.26 -3.86 -0.26
C ARG A 122 -3.67 -3.48 0.17
N ARG A 123 -3.74 -2.72 1.27
CA ARG A 123 -4.93 -1.99 1.71
C ARG A 123 -4.54 -0.69 2.39
N GLU A 124 -5.41 0.31 2.33
CA GLU A 124 -5.20 1.63 2.93
C GLU A 124 -5.78 1.74 4.34
N ALA A 125 -6.82 0.93 4.64
CA ALA A 125 -7.48 0.88 5.93
C ALA A 125 -7.32 -0.51 6.56
N PRO A 126 -7.15 -0.64 7.88
CA PRO A 126 -6.98 -1.92 8.56
C PRO A 126 -8.15 -2.91 8.38
N ASP A 127 -9.33 -2.39 8.09
CA ASP A 127 -10.58 -3.11 7.84
C ASP A 127 -10.98 -3.09 6.35
N GLY A 128 -10.17 -2.46 5.51
CA GLY A 128 -10.39 -2.37 4.07
C GLY A 128 -10.04 -3.66 3.34
N ASP A 129 -10.53 -3.75 2.10
CA ASP A 129 -10.27 -4.85 1.19
C ASP A 129 -8.81 -4.89 0.74
N TRP A 130 -8.32 -6.11 0.54
CA TRP A 130 -7.02 -6.34 -0.08
C TRP A 130 -7.13 -6.20 -1.59
N HIS A 131 -6.22 -5.42 -2.16
CA HIS A 131 -6.11 -5.23 -3.61
C HIS A 131 -4.78 -5.78 -4.11
N PRO A 132 -4.77 -6.54 -5.21
CA PRO A 132 -3.53 -7.05 -5.79
C PRO A 132 -2.64 -5.89 -6.26
N VAL A 133 -1.33 -6.08 -6.10
CA VAL A 133 -0.28 -5.16 -6.55
C VAL A 133 0.64 -5.91 -7.50
N GLU A 134 0.99 -5.29 -8.61
CA GLU A 134 2.02 -5.81 -9.51
C GLU A 134 3.38 -5.74 -8.81
N LEU A 135 4.01 -6.90 -8.61
CA LEU A 135 5.39 -6.97 -8.15
C LEU A 135 6.32 -6.93 -9.36
N VAL A 136 7.01 -5.81 -9.54
CA VAL A 136 7.96 -5.64 -10.64
C VAL A 136 9.31 -6.22 -10.24
N VAL A 137 9.89 -7.03 -11.12
CA VAL A 137 11.29 -7.47 -10.98
C VAL A 137 12.16 -6.43 -11.67
N ALA A 138 12.68 -5.51 -10.86
CA ALA A 138 13.44 -4.36 -11.34
C ALA A 138 14.81 -4.78 -11.88
N ASN A 139 15.14 -4.22 -13.04
CA ASN A 139 16.48 -4.22 -13.61
C ASN A 139 16.86 -2.78 -13.99
N ASP A 140 18.11 -2.57 -14.38
CA ASP A 140 18.64 -1.23 -14.71
C ASP A 140 17.95 -0.55 -15.92
N TYR A 141 17.09 -1.25 -16.65
CA TYR A 141 16.41 -0.76 -17.87
C TYR A 141 14.94 -0.40 -17.66
N GLN A 142 14.28 -0.85 -16.59
CA GLN A 142 12.87 -0.60 -16.32
C GLN A 142 12.58 -0.29 -14.84
N PRO A 143 13.15 0.79 -14.29
CA PRO A 143 12.82 1.21 -12.95
C PRO A 143 11.41 1.82 -12.94
N LEU A 144 10.53 1.38 -12.02
CA LEU A 144 9.30 2.11 -11.65
C LEU A 144 8.01 1.92 -12.48
N THR A 145 7.81 0.78 -13.14
CA THR A 145 6.49 0.39 -13.70
C THR A 145 5.55 -0.22 -12.63
N GLY A 146 4.33 -0.61 -13.03
CA GLY A 146 3.37 -1.34 -12.18
C GLY A 146 2.77 -0.53 -11.03
N ALA A 147 2.94 0.79 -11.05
CA ALA A 147 2.39 1.67 -10.03
C ALA A 147 0.87 1.72 -10.09
N SER A 148 0.23 1.68 -8.92
CA SER A 148 -1.23 1.73 -8.84
C SER A 148 -1.70 2.47 -7.58
N GLY A 149 -3.01 2.70 -7.46
CA GLY A 149 -3.62 3.30 -6.26
C GLY A 149 -3.23 4.75 -6.10
N ALA A 150 -3.32 5.49 -7.20
CA ALA A 150 -3.08 6.93 -7.23
C ALA A 150 -4.00 7.62 -6.22
N GLN A 151 -3.42 8.47 -5.37
CA GLN A 151 -4.16 9.30 -4.43
C GLN A 151 -3.40 10.59 -4.17
N ASP A 152 -4.15 11.66 -3.99
CA ASP A 152 -3.58 12.94 -3.56
C ASP A 152 -3.01 12.85 -2.15
N LEU A 153 -1.86 13.49 -1.95
CA LEU A 153 -1.20 13.60 -0.66
C LEU A 153 -1.18 15.08 -0.23
N PRO A 154 -1.94 15.49 0.80
CA PRO A 154 -2.01 16.88 1.23
C PRO A 154 -0.64 17.48 1.58
N ALA A 155 -0.53 18.81 1.58
CA ALA A 155 0.67 19.50 2.05
C ALA A 155 1.02 19.04 3.46
N GLN A 156 2.26 18.59 3.66
CA GLN A 156 2.72 17.99 4.94
C GLN A 156 1.87 16.79 5.43
N GLY A 157 1.07 16.20 4.55
CA GLY A 157 0.17 15.09 4.83
C GLY A 157 0.88 13.73 4.80
N THR A 158 0.17 12.71 5.30
CA THR A 158 0.68 11.34 5.35
C THR A 158 -0.32 10.34 4.81
N ARG A 159 0.18 9.23 4.26
CA ARG A 159 -0.61 8.08 3.81
C ARG A 159 0.03 6.82 4.38
N THR A 160 -0.76 5.94 4.99
CA THR A 160 -0.28 4.66 5.52
C THR A 160 -0.92 3.54 4.72
N VAL A 161 -0.10 2.61 4.25
CA VAL A 161 -0.52 1.46 3.44
C VAL A 161 -0.01 0.20 4.11
N GLU A 162 -0.87 -0.79 4.25
CA GLU A 162 -0.48 -2.12 4.66
C GLU A 162 -0.28 -2.98 3.42
N TYR A 163 0.84 -3.71 3.38
CA TYR A 163 1.11 -4.70 2.34
C TYR A 163 1.09 -6.09 2.94
N ARG A 164 0.60 -7.06 2.16
CA ARG A 164 0.64 -8.49 2.45
C ARG A 164 1.42 -9.19 1.36
N ILE A 165 2.39 -10.00 1.77
CA ILE A 165 3.31 -10.70 0.88
C ILE A 165 3.18 -12.21 1.14
N SER A 166 3.02 -12.97 0.07
CA SER A 166 2.94 -14.44 0.12
C SER A 166 3.89 -15.05 -0.90
N ALA A 167 4.37 -16.26 -0.62
CA ALA A 167 5.17 -17.04 -1.55
C ALA A 167 4.37 -18.25 -2.03
N ALA A 168 4.32 -18.47 -3.35
CA ALA A 168 3.74 -19.67 -3.93
C ALA A 168 4.42 -20.93 -3.36
N GLU A 169 3.74 -22.08 -3.40
CA GLU A 169 4.31 -23.35 -2.90
C GLU A 169 5.66 -23.66 -3.53
N ASP A 170 5.85 -23.30 -4.81
CA ASP A 170 7.05 -23.52 -5.62
C ASP A 170 7.91 -22.27 -5.84
N ALA A 171 7.78 -21.29 -4.95
CA ALA A 171 8.66 -20.13 -4.91
C ALA A 171 10.11 -20.54 -4.61
N PRO A 172 11.08 -20.03 -5.38
CA PRO A 172 12.50 -20.26 -5.09
C PRO A 172 12.91 -19.53 -3.80
N ALA A 173 13.93 -20.06 -3.12
CA ALA A 173 14.57 -19.33 -2.04
C ALA A 173 15.20 -18.04 -2.59
N GLY A 174 15.13 -16.97 -1.81
CA GLY A 174 15.59 -15.66 -2.26
C GLY A 174 15.80 -14.70 -1.11
N ARG A 175 16.67 -13.71 -1.30
CA ARG A 175 16.93 -12.67 -0.31
C ARG A 175 17.28 -11.37 -1.00
N GLY A 176 16.62 -10.30 -0.59
CA GLY A 176 16.90 -8.96 -1.09
C GLY A 176 16.07 -7.92 -0.36
N ARG A 177 15.73 -6.85 -1.06
CA ARG A 177 14.81 -5.82 -0.57
C ARG A 177 13.54 -5.81 -1.40
N LEU A 178 12.40 -5.66 -0.72
CA LEU A 178 11.18 -5.18 -1.36
C LEU A 178 11.20 -3.65 -1.24
N GLY A 179 11.29 -2.98 -2.38
CA GLY A 179 11.17 -1.54 -2.53
C GLY A 179 9.71 -1.15 -2.78
N ILE A 180 9.24 -0.13 -2.07
CA ILE A 180 7.99 0.57 -2.34
C ILE A 180 8.35 1.99 -2.75
N HIS A 181 8.04 2.31 -3.99
CA HIS A 181 8.35 3.60 -4.61
C HIS A 181 7.06 4.38 -4.80
N ALA A 182 7.02 5.61 -4.31
CA ALA A 182 5.95 6.51 -4.71
C ALA A 182 6.35 7.20 -6.02
N VAL A 183 5.40 7.27 -6.93
CA VAL A 183 5.54 7.86 -8.25
C VAL A 183 4.29 8.66 -8.54
N ARG A 184 4.39 9.68 -9.38
CA ARG A 184 3.18 10.32 -9.88
C ARG A 184 2.56 9.42 -10.93
N ALA A 185 1.24 9.19 -10.88
CA ALA A 185 0.55 8.30 -11.81
C ALA A 185 0.54 8.83 -13.25
N ASP A 186 0.72 10.14 -13.42
CA ASP A 186 0.83 10.83 -14.70
C ASP A 186 2.28 11.01 -15.16
N ALA A 187 3.27 10.55 -14.40
CA ALA A 187 4.66 10.67 -14.80
C ALA A 187 4.99 9.76 -15.99
N ASP A 188 5.83 10.25 -16.90
CA ASP A 188 6.35 9.42 -17.99
C ASP A 188 7.26 8.32 -17.40
N PRO A 189 6.92 7.03 -17.52
CA PRO A 189 7.72 5.94 -16.95
C PRO A 189 9.11 5.80 -17.59
N PHE A 190 9.37 6.48 -18.71
CA PHE A 190 10.69 6.54 -19.35
C PHE A 190 11.46 7.81 -19.03
N ASP A 191 10.84 8.80 -18.36
CA ASP A 191 11.50 9.98 -17.84
C ASP A 191 11.85 9.77 -16.36
N MET A 192 13.12 9.43 -16.13
CA MET A 192 13.62 9.22 -14.78
C MET A 192 13.51 10.48 -13.91
N GLU A 193 13.53 11.70 -14.47
CA GLU A 193 13.34 12.92 -13.69
C GLU A 193 11.87 13.12 -13.28
N ASP A 194 10.92 12.75 -14.14
CA ASP A 194 9.49 12.84 -13.83
C ASP A 194 9.05 11.76 -12.81
N MET A 195 9.70 10.58 -12.90
CA MET A 195 9.53 9.50 -11.92
C MET A 195 10.29 9.76 -10.61
N ARG A 196 11.32 10.62 -10.62
CA ARG A 196 12.05 11.08 -9.43
C ARG A 196 11.23 12.14 -8.71
N GLY A 197 10.59 11.76 -7.61
CA GLY A 197 9.93 12.75 -6.75
C GLY A 197 9.10 12.16 -5.63
N GLY A 198 8.59 10.94 -5.77
CA GLY A 198 7.71 10.35 -4.75
C GLY A 198 8.44 9.61 -3.62
N GLY A 199 9.78 9.58 -3.61
CA GLY A 199 10.56 8.92 -2.57
C GLY A 199 10.46 7.39 -2.61
N SER A 200 11.38 6.73 -1.90
CA SER A 200 11.49 5.26 -1.88
C SER A 200 11.69 4.75 -0.47
N GLY A 201 10.93 3.73 -0.10
CA GLY A 201 11.10 2.95 1.11
C GLY A 201 11.39 1.50 0.78
N GLY A 202 12.06 0.78 1.66
CA GLY A 202 12.21 -0.65 1.45
C GLY A 202 12.56 -1.36 2.74
N PHE A 203 12.30 -2.65 2.76
CA PHE A 203 12.58 -3.53 3.88
C PHE A 203 13.22 -4.82 3.39
N PRO A 204 14.06 -5.47 4.22
CA PRO A 204 14.59 -6.78 3.91
C PRO A 204 13.46 -7.78 3.70
N LEU A 205 13.54 -8.56 2.64
CA LEU A 205 12.60 -9.63 2.33
C LEU A 205 13.39 -10.91 2.06
N THR A 206 12.96 -12.00 2.69
CA THR A 206 13.52 -13.34 2.49
C THR A 206 12.42 -14.32 2.12
N THR A 207 12.63 -15.13 1.09
CA THR A 207 11.87 -16.35 0.85
C THR A 207 12.70 -17.52 1.37
N ALA A 208 12.19 -18.21 2.39
CA ALA A 208 12.88 -19.34 2.99
C ALA A 208 13.02 -20.51 2.00
N SER A 209 14.02 -21.36 2.20
CA SER A 209 14.10 -22.64 1.53
C SER A 209 12.90 -23.52 1.88
N ARG A 210 12.47 -24.37 0.93
CA ARG A 210 11.54 -25.46 1.23
C ARG A 210 12.15 -26.38 2.27
N GLU A 211 11.33 -26.84 3.21
CA GLU A 211 11.65 -27.91 4.16
C GLU A 211 11.59 -29.28 3.48
#